data_AF-A0A1F1UYZ4-F1
#
_entry.id   AF-A0A1F1UYZ4-F1
#
_cell.length_a   1.000
_cell.length_b   1.000
_cell.length_c   1.000
_cell.angle_alpha   90.00
_cell.angle_beta   90.00
_cell.angle_gamma   90.00
#
_symmetry.space_group_name_H-M   'P 1'
#
loop_
_entity.id
_entity.type
_entity.pdbx_description
1 polymer ?
#
loop_
_entity_poly.entity_id
_entity_poly.type
_entity_poly.pdbx_seq_one_letter_code
_entity_poly.pdbx_strand_id
1 'polypeptide(L)'
;MTATEFNSLRSLIDARTRYRPEGRVREALFVFPDDGEAHNHDQWRDHLVDDLCVAGVAGNHYSFVLGEDAALTGALIGEYIERRRQAPETDDRAADPSSEGIDRSRDRGNEMEHD
;
A
#
# COMPACT_ATOMS: atom_id res chain seq x y z
N MET A 1 14.02 31.22 -13.17
CA MET A 1 13.74 29.81 -13.49
C MET A 1 14.54 29.43 -14.71
N THR A 2 15.41 28.44 -14.59
CA THR A 2 16.28 27.94 -15.67
C THR A 2 15.56 26.88 -16.50
N ALA A 3 16.06 26.60 -17.73
CA ALA A 3 15.53 25.52 -18.56
C ALA A 3 15.63 24.14 -17.88
N THR A 4 16.67 23.92 -17.07
CA THR A 4 16.85 22.70 -16.29
C THR A 4 15.79 22.57 -15.21
N GLU A 5 15.56 23.62 -14.41
CA GLU A 5 14.52 23.64 -13.37
C GLU A 5 13.13 23.38 -13.96
N PHE A 6 12.84 23.96 -15.13
CA PHE A 6 11.58 23.74 -15.85
C PHE A 6 11.42 22.29 -16.32
N ASN A 7 12.45 21.73 -16.93
CA ASN A 7 12.40 20.34 -17.39
C ASN A 7 12.28 19.34 -16.24
N SER A 8 12.95 19.61 -15.11
CA SER A 8 12.84 18.80 -13.89
C SER A 8 11.42 18.85 -13.32
N LEU A 9 10.82 20.03 -13.20
CA LEU A 9 9.45 20.18 -12.70
C LEU A 9 8.45 19.45 -13.61
N ARG A 10 8.59 19.60 -14.93
CA ARG A 10 7.73 18.92 -15.90
C ARG A 10 7.80 17.39 -15.74
N SER A 11 9.00 16.85 -15.60
CA SER A 11 9.19 15.40 -15.40
C SER A 11 8.60 14.90 -14.10
N LEU A 12 8.69 15.67 -13.00
CA LEU A 12 8.10 15.30 -11.72
C LEU A 12 6.57 15.33 -11.77
N ILE A 13 5.98 16.34 -12.42
CA ILE A 13 4.53 16.42 -12.62
C ILE A 13 4.06 15.23 -13.46
N ASP A 14 4.77 14.92 -14.55
CA ASP A 14 4.44 13.78 -15.43
C ASP A 14 4.57 12.43 -14.71
N ALA A 15 5.59 12.26 -13.88
CA ALA A 15 5.74 11.07 -13.04
C ALA A 15 4.57 10.94 -12.04
N ARG A 16 4.19 12.04 -11.37
CA ARG A 16 3.06 12.05 -10.42
C ARG A 16 1.73 11.72 -11.11
N THR A 17 1.46 12.27 -12.29
CA THR A 17 0.17 12.07 -12.97
C THR A 17 0.02 10.65 -13.52
N ARG A 18 1.12 10.06 -13.99
CA ARG A 18 1.15 8.69 -14.53
C ARG A 18 1.24 7.62 -13.45
N TYR A 19 1.66 7.96 -12.24
CA TYR A 19 1.75 6.99 -11.15
C TYR A 19 0.40 6.30 -10.93
N ARG A 20 0.42 4.98 -10.99
CA ARG A 20 -0.69 4.11 -10.65
C ARG A 20 -0.11 3.04 -9.72
N PRO A 21 -0.61 2.93 -8.48
CA PRO A 21 -0.14 1.90 -7.58
C PRO A 21 -0.47 0.51 -8.15
N GLU A 22 0.48 -0.42 -8.01
CA GLU A 22 0.27 -1.82 -8.37
C GLU A 22 -0.35 -2.54 -7.18
N GLY A 23 -1.58 -3.03 -7.36
CA GLY A 23 -2.32 -3.72 -6.30
C GLY A 23 -2.96 -2.77 -5.27
N ARG A 24 -3.62 -3.39 -4.30
CA ARG A 24 -4.31 -2.70 -3.20
C ARG A 24 -3.60 -2.97 -1.88
N VAL A 25 -3.65 -2.00 -0.99
CA VAL A 25 -3.14 -2.09 0.37
C VAL A 25 -4.29 -2.52 1.28
N ARG A 26 -4.11 -3.60 2.03
CA ARG A 26 -5.16 -4.13 2.90
C ARG A 26 -5.60 -3.12 3.96
N GLU A 27 -4.65 -2.45 4.60
CA GLU A 27 -4.94 -1.49 5.68
C GLU A 27 -3.92 -0.36 5.71
N ALA A 28 -4.37 0.87 5.95
CA ALA A 28 -3.52 2.03 6.13
C ALA A 28 -4.10 3.05 7.12
N LEU A 29 -3.21 3.84 7.74
CA LEU A 29 -3.54 5.06 8.46
C LEU A 29 -3.24 6.27 7.58
N PHE A 30 -4.24 7.14 7.38
CA PHE A 30 -4.11 8.43 6.74
C PHE A 30 -4.20 9.54 7.80
N VAL A 31 -3.06 10.18 8.10
CA VAL A 31 -3.03 11.35 9.00
C VAL A 31 -3.00 12.61 8.16
N PHE A 32 -3.88 13.58 8.46
CA PHE A 32 -4.03 14.78 7.65
C PHE A 32 -4.21 16.04 8.51
N PRO A 33 -3.69 17.19 8.05
CA PRO A 33 -3.94 18.46 8.71
C PRO A 33 -5.41 18.88 8.55
N ASP A 34 -6.04 19.33 9.63
CA ASP A 34 -7.39 19.90 9.64
C ASP A 34 -7.38 21.37 9.16
N ASP A 35 -6.69 21.64 8.05
CA ASP A 35 -6.57 22.98 7.44
C ASP A 35 -7.65 23.28 6.39
N GLY A 36 -8.52 22.32 6.10
CA GLY A 36 -9.58 22.43 5.10
C GLY A 36 -9.14 22.16 3.66
N GLU A 37 -7.88 21.79 3.44
CA GLU A 37 -7.33 21.51 2.11
C GLU A 37 -7.12 19.99 1.87
N ALA A 38 -7.06 19.19 2.94
CA ALA A 38 -6.73 17.76 2.89
C ALA A 38 -7.97 16.82 2.86
N HIS A 39 -8.90 17.05 1.92
CA HIS A 39 -10.14 16.26 1.81
C HIS A 39 -10.09 15.10 0.80
N ASN A 40 -8.93 14.82 0.19
CA ASN A 40 -8.81 13.78 -0.83
C ASN A 40 -8.59 12.37 -0.27
N HIS A 41 -8.67 12.15 1.04
CA HIS A 41 -8.47 10.83 1.66
C HIS A 41 -9.53 9.81 1.21
N ASP A 42 -10.74 10.23 0.85
CA ASP A 42 -11.76 9.34 0.29
C ASP A 42 -11.31 8.68 -1.02
N GLN A 43 -10.53 9.39 -1.85
CA GLN A 43 -9.98 8.82 -3.10
C GLN A 43 -9.00 7.67 -2.83
N TRP A 44 -8.35 7.65 -1.66
CA TRP A 44 -7.45 6.56 -1.29
C TRP A 44 -8.22 5.29 -0.96
N ARG A 45 -9.36 5.41 -0.27
CA ARG A 45 -10.25 4.29 0.02
C ARG A 45 -10.78 3.67 -1.27
N ASP A 46 -11.24 4.51 -2.20
CA ASP A 46 -11.81 4.05 -3.46
C ASP A 46 -10.78 3.32 -4.34
N HIS A 47 -9.55 3.81 -4.39
CA HIS A 47 -8.59 3.37 -5.41
C HIS A 47 -7.43 2.52 -4.90
N LEU A 48 -7.10 2.55 -3.61
CA LEU A 48 -5.83 2.00 -3.12
C LEU A 48 -5.93 1.19 -1.84
N VAL A 49 -6.79 1.55 -0.88
CA VAL A 49 -6.78 0.96 0.46
C VAL A 49 -8.13 0.34 0.81
N ASP A 50 -8.14 -0.92 1.25
CA ASP A 50 -9.38 -1.61 1.63
C ASP A 50 -9.90 -1.15 2.99
N ASP A 51 -9.03 -1.10 4.00
CA ASP A 51 -9.35 -0.60 5.34
C ASP A 51 -8.54 0.67 5.66
N LEU A 52 -9.16 1.83 5.46
CA LEU A 52 -8.52 3.14 5.65
C LEU A 52 -8.95 3.77 6.98
N CYS A 53 -8.05 3.75 7.96
CA CYS A 53 -8.14 4.57 9.16
C CYS A 53 -7.75 6.01 8.84
N VAL A 54 -8.48 6.99 9.37
CA VAL A 54 -8.20 8.41 9.12
C VAL A 54 -8.12 9.18 10.44
N ALA A 55 -7.13 10.07 10.58
CA ALA A 55 -6.97 10.93 11.76
C ALA A 55 -6.63 12.37 11.34
N GLY A 56 -7.46 13.32 11.78
CA GLY A 56 -7.22 14.75 11.63
C GLY A 56 -6.29 15.27 12.74
N VAL A 57 -5.38 16.18 12.38
CA VAL A 57 -4.45 16.81 13.32
C VAL A 57 -4.35 18.31 13.09
N ALA A 58 -3.99 19.05 14.13
CA ALA A 58 -3.77 20.48 14.02
C ALA A 58 -2.54 20.81 13.14
N GLY A 59 -2.62 21.95 12.45
CA GLY A 59 -1.54 22.45 11.60
C GLY A 59 -1.89 22.45 10.12
N ASN A 60 -0.88 22.65 9.29
CA ASN A 60 -0.95 22.58 7.83
C ASN A 60 -0.10 21.42 7.31
N HIS A 61 -0.05 21.28 5.98
CA HIS A 61 0.74 20.26 5.27
C HIS A 61 2.20 20.10 5.74
N TYR A 62 2.82 21.13 6.34
CA TYR A 62 4.18 21.07 6.87
C TYR A 62 4.20 20.96 8.40
N SER A 63 3.40 21.78 9.09
CA SER A 63 3.50 21.89 10.54
C SER A 63 2.94 20.67 11.28
N PHE A 64 2.11 19.85 10.63
CA PHE A 64 1.61 18.63 11.28
C PHE A 64 2.70 17.57 11.55
N VAL A 65 3.86 17.67 10.88
CA VAL A 65 5.03 16.78 11.10
C VAL A 65 6.29 17.50 11.59
N LEU A 66 6.35 18.83 11.49
CA LEU A 66 7.52 19.63 11.91
C LEU A 66 7.20 20.65 13.03
N GLY A 67 5.93 20.91 13.30
CA GLY A 67 5.47 21.94 14.23
C GLY A 67 5.41 21.46 15.67
N GLU A 68 4.91 22.34 16.55
CA GLU A 68 4.80 22.08 17.99
C GLU A 68 3.96 20.83 18.30
N ASP A 69 2.92 20.58 17.49
CA ASP A 69 2.03 19.43 17.64
C ASP A 69 2.51 18.16 16.93
N ALA A 70 3.70 18.15 16.32
CA ALA A 70 4.22 16.97 15.61
C ALA A 70 4.36 15.73 16.50
N ALA A 71 4.56 15.91 17.81
CA ALA A 71 4.59 14.82 18.77
C ALA A 71 3.23 14.09 18.86
N LEU A 72 2.10 14.80 18.71
CA LEU A 72 0.76 14.20 18.69
C LEU A 72 0.54 13.36 17.43
N THR A 73 0.97 13.87 16.27
CA THR A 73 1.02 13.10 15.01
C THR A 73 1.83 11.82 15.20
N GLY A 74 3.00 11.91 15.84
CA GLY A 74 3.84 10.76 16.15
C GLY A 74 3.17 9.74 17.08
N ALA A 75 2.45 10.20 18.10
CA ALA A 75 1.72 9.33 19.02
C ALA A 75 0.61 8.53 18.31
N LEU A 76 -0.16 9.17 17.41
CA LEU A 76 -1.20 8.51 16.61
C LEU A 76 -0.63 7.40 15.71
N ILE A 77 0.51 7.69 15.06
CA ILE A 77 1.22 6.71 14.24
C ILE A 77 1.72 5.54 15.11
N GLY A 78 2.30 5.86 16.27
CA GLY A 78 2.77 4.85 17.22
C GLY A 78 1.65 3.92 17.70
N GLU A 79 0.50 4.48 18.09
CA GLU A 79 -0.67 3.70 18.52
C GLU A 79 -1.18 2.78 17.39
N TYR A 80 -1.25 3.29 16.16
CA TYR A 80 -1.64 2.47 15.01
C TYR A 80 -0.68 1.30 14.79
N ILE A 81 0.64 1.53 14.86
CA ILE A 81 1.64 0.46 14.72
C ILE A 81 1.53 -0.57 15.85
N GLU A 82 1.35 -0.14 17.10
CA GLU A 82 1.21 -1.06 18.24
C GLU A 82 -0.06 -1.90 18.14
N ARG A 83 -1.20 -1.31 17.73
CA ARG A 83 -2.43 -2.07 17.47
C ARG A 83 -2.23 -3.12 16.39
N ARG A 84 -1.50 -2.78 15.31
CA ARG A 84 -1.17 -3.71 14.23
C ARG A 84 -0.29 -4.87 14.70
N ARG A 85 0.67 -4.62 15.60
CA ARG A 85 1.53 -5.67 16.17
C ARG A 85 0.77 -6.66 17.05
N GLN A 86 -0.30 -6.21 17.69
CA GLN A 86 -1.12 -7.02 18.59
C GLN A 86 -2.25 -7.77 17.87
N ALA A 87 -2.60 -7.36 16.65
CA ALA A 87 -3.56 -8.07 15.83
C ALA A 87 -2.97 -9.42 15.39
N PRO A 88 -3.71 -10.54 15.55
CA PRO A 88 -3.25 -11.82 15.04
C PRO A 88 -3.00 -11.71 13.53
N GLU A 89 -1.85 -12.22 13.06
CA GLU A 89 -1.57 -12.34 11.64
C GLU A 89 -2.68 -13.17 11.01
N THR A 90 -3.56 -12.53 10.24
CA THR A 90 -4.36 -13.25 9.26
C THR A 90 -3.38 -13.74 8.21
N ASP A 91 -3.09 -15.04 8.26
CA ASP A 91 -2.16 -15.76 7.40
C ASP A 91 -2.42 -15.47 5.91
N ASP A 92 -1.63 -14.58 5.31
CA ASP A 92 -1.70 -14.19 3.88
C ASP A 92 -1.12 -15.28 2.95
N ARG A 93 -0.93 -16.52 3.42
CA ARG A 93 -0.48 -17.66 2.58
C ARG A 93 -1.60 -18.53 2.00
N ALA A 94 -2.86 -18.26 2.30
CA ALA A 94 -3.97 -19.10 1.83
C ALA A 94 -4.72 -18.47 0.64
N ALA A 95 -4.09 -18.39 -0.54
CA ALA A 95 -4.77 -18.45 -1.85
C ALA A 95 -3.78 -18.41 -3.03
N ASP A 96 -2.91 -19.41 -3.16
CA ASP A 96 -2.51 -19.85 -4.51
C ASP A 96 -3.12 -21.25 -4.74
N PRO A 97 -4.23 -21.37 -5.49
CA PRO A 97 -4.79 -22.67 -5.85
C PRO A 97 -3.99 -23.40 -6.94
N SER A 98 -2.81 -22.90 -7.34
CA SER A 98 -2.08 -23.42 -8.51
C SER A 98 -1.10 -24.57 -8.22
N SER A 99 -1.08 -25.13 -7.00
CA SER A 99 -0.23 -26.28 -6.68
C SER A 99 -1.02 -27.54 -6.33
N GLU A 100 -2.08 -27.86 -7.08
CA GLU A 100 -2.48 -29.26 -7.22
C GLU A 100 -1.37 -29.97 -8.00
N GLY A 101 -0.60 -30.78 -7.28
CA GLY A 101 0.54 -31.53 -7.79
C GLY A 101 0.18 -32.32 -9.04
N ILE A 102 0.86 -32.02 -10.14
CA ILE A 102 0.90 -32.91 -11.29
C ILE A 102 1.71 -34.14 -10.84
N ASP A 103 1.02 -35.16 -10.36
CA ASP A 103 1.58 -36.50 -10.17
C ASP A 103 1.94 -37.09 -11.54
N ARG A 104 3.22 -37.02 -11.91
CA ARG A 104 3.77 -37.66 -13.12
C ARG A 104 4.31 -39.05 -12.84
N SER A 105 3.59 -39.85 -12.07
CA SER A 105 3.96 -41.22 -11.73
C SER A 105 3.03 -42.24 -12.40
N ARG A 106 3.14 -42.40 -13.72
CA ARG A 106 2.79 -43.63 -14.47
C ARG A 106 2.93 -43.37 -15.97
N ASP A 107 4.00 -43.89 -16.56
CA ASP A 107 3.88 -45.01 -17.48
C ASP A 107 5.29 -45.48 -17.91
N ARG A 108 5.79 -46.53 -17.25
CA ARG A 108 7.01 -47.24 -17.66
C ARG A 108 6.64 -48.70 -17.83
N GLY A 109 6.53 -49.10 -19.10
CA GLY A 109 6.68 -50.46 -19.59
C GLY A 109 5.42 -51.30 -19.55
N ASN A 110 5.04 -51.91 -20.67
CA ASN A 110 5.58 -53.22 -21.06
C ASN A 110 4.64 -53.92 -22.04
N GLU A 111 4.96 -53.98 -23.32
CA GLU A 111 4.51 -55.09 -24.19
C GLU A 111 5.67 -55.52 -25.11
N MET A 112 6.36 -56.58 -24.66
CA MET A 112 6.83 -57.69 -25.51
C MET A 112 5.59 -58.26 -26.24
N GLU A 113 5.56 -58.92 -27.40
CA GLU A 113 6.50 -59.67 -28.24
C GLU A 113 5.67 -60.19 -29.47
N HIS A 114 6.33 -60.89 -30.41
CA HIS A 114 5.80 -61.80 -31.46
C HIS A 114 5.08 -61.15 -32.68
N ASP A 115 5.35 -61.47 -33.95
CA ASP A 115 5.96 -62.64 -34.63
C ASP A 115 6.74 -62.21 -35.89
#